data_AF-A0A956NYH1-F1
#
_entry.id   AF-A0A956NYH1-F1
#
_cell.length_a   1.000
_cell.length_b   1.000
_cell.length_c   1.000
_cell.angle_alpha   90.00
_cell.angle_beta   90.00
_cell.angle_gamma   90.00
#
_symmetry.space_group_name_H-M   'P 1'
#
loop_
_entity.id
_entity.type
_entity.pdbx_description
1 polymer ?
#
loop_
_entity_poly.entity_id
_entity_poly.type
_entity_poly.pdbx_seq_one_letter_code
_entity_poly.pdbx_strand_id
1 'polypeptide(L)'
;MIEVAPPRERAILVAAPRKGSTEAQQLEEHLEELGRLVDTAGAETVGRLTQQVASVNAATLIGEGKLEELAKLCHETRATLVVFDEELTPVQGQSLEEHLRVRVMDRAEIILDIFATRARSHEAKLQVELAQLQYLLPRLTRMWTHLSRTRGGIGLRGPGET
;
A
#
# COMPACT_ATOMS: atom_id res chain seq x y z
N MET A 1 19.31 -2.91 32.43
CA MET A 1 18.93 -2.01 31.32
C MET A 1 17.98 -2.82 30.46
N ILE A 2 16.69 -2.51 30.44
CA ILE A 2 15.72 -3.25 29.63
C ILE A 2 15.79 -2.65 28.23
N GLU A 3 16.40 -3.37 27.30
CA GLU A 3 16.29 -3.05 25.87
C GLU A 3 14.85 -3.34 25.44
N VAL A 4 14.03 -2.29 25.38
CA VAL A 4 12.74 -2.39 24.73
C VAL A 4 13.02 -2.29 23.23
N ALA A 5 13.06 -3.44 22.56
CA ALA A 5 13.04 -3.47 21.10
C ALA A 5 11.82 -2.67 20.62
N PRO A 6 11.96 -1.84 19.57
CA PRO A 6 10.82 -1.10 19.03
C PRO A 6 9.68 -2.08 18.71
N PRO A 7 8.43 -1.74 19.00
CA PRO A 7 7.31 -2.63 18.78
C PRO A 7 7.24 -3.02 17.30
N ARG A 8 7.15 -4.33 17.02
CA ARG A 8 6.97 -4.84 15.65
C ARG A 8 5.68 -4.28 15.08
N GLU A 9 5.72 -3.83 13.83
CA GLU A 9 4.49 -3.46 13.12
C GLU A 9 3.56 -4.67 13.02
N ARG A 10 2.27 -4.44 13.22
CA ARG A 10 1.23 -5.49 13.16
C ARG A 10 0.47 -5.36 11.86
N ALA A 11 0.66 -6.33 10.98
CA ALA A 11 0.20 -6.30 9.60
C ALA A 11 -1.04 -7.17 9.38
N ILE A 12 -2.03 -6.62 8.67
CA ILE A 12 -3.10 -7.42 8.04
C ILE A 12 -2.74 -7.60 6.57
N LEU A 13 -2.80 -8.84 6.08
CA LEU A 13 -2.60 -9.14 4.66
C LEU A 13 -3.94 -9.06 3.93
N VAL A 14 -3.95 -8.41 2.76
CA VAL A 14 -5.14 -8.29 1.93
C VAL A 14 -4.84 -8.77 0.53
N ALA A 15 -5.71 -9.60 -0.03
CA ALA A 15 -5.62 -10.01 -1.43
C ALA A 15 -6.99 -9.89 -2.10
N ALA A 16 -7.03 -9.20 -3.23
CA ALA A 16 -8.22 -8.91 -3.99
C ALA A 16 -8.09 -9.31 -5.48
N PRO A 17 -7.81 -10.59 -5.79
CA PRO A 17 -7.56 -10.99 -7.17
C PRO A 17 -8.84 -10.94 -8.01
N ARG A 18 -8.68 -10.79 -9.33
CA ARG A 18 -9.82 -10.82 -10.25
C ARG A 18 -10.49 -12.19 -10.24
N LYS A 19 -11.82 -12.20 -10.18
CA LYS A 19 -12.60 -13.44 -10.17
C LYS A 19 -12.28 -14.29 -11.40
N GLY A 20 -11.91 -15.54 -11.17
CA GLY A 20 -11.57 -16.51 -12.22
C GLY A 20 -10.17 -16.37 -12.82
N SER A 21 -9.33 -15.49 -12.28
CA SER A 21 -7.93 -15.37 -12.71
C SER A 21 -7.05 -16.46 -12.08
N THR A 22 -5.85 -16.65 -12.61
CA THR A 22 -4.86 -17.59 -12.06
C THR A 22 -4.47 -17.20 -10.63
N GLU A 23 -4.33 -15.90 -10.36
CA GLU A 23 -4.05 -15.36 -9.03
C GLU A 23 -5.15 -15.73 -8.03
N ALA A 24 -6.41 -15.71 -8.45
CA ALA A 24 -7.52 -16.16 -7.60
C ALA A 24 -7.47 -17.67 -7.28
N GLN A 25 -6.87 -18.48 -8.15
CA GLN A 25 -6.65 -19.91 -7.91
C GLN A 25 -5.47 -20.16 -6.96
N GLN A 26 -4.47 -19.28 -6.98
CA GLN A 26 -3.25 -19.36 -6.17
C GLN A 26 -3.27 -18.47 -4.92
N LEU A 27 -4.45 -17.96 -4.55
CA LEU A 27 -4.65 -16.97 -3.49
C LEU A 27 -3.95 -17.32 -2.18
N GLU A 28 -4.04 -18.58 -1.73
CA GLU A 28 -3.41 -18.99 -0.46
C GLU A 28 -1.88 -18.99 -0.58
N GLU A 29 -1.33 -19.51 -1.68
CA GLU A 29 0.12 -19.52 -1.93
C GLU A 29 0.69 -18.08 -1.97
N HIS A 30 -0.05 -17.16 -2.59
CA HIS A 30 0.32 -15.75 -2.68
C HIS A 30 0.28 -15.07 -1.30
N LEU A 31 -0.73 -15.34 -0.49
CA LEU A 31 -0.83 -14.80 0.87
C LEU A 31 0.20 -15.38 1.83
N GLU A 32 0.55 -16.66 1.69
CA GLU A 32 1.65 -17.26 2.43
C GLU A 32 2.98 -16.61 2.07
N GLU A 33 3.22 -16.35 0.78
CA GLU A 33 4.38 -15.61 0.32
C GLU A 33 4.42 -14.18 0.85
N LEU A 34 3.30 -13.46 0.77
CA LEU A 34 3.18 -12.10 1.29
C LEU A 34 3.46 -12.07 2.79
N GLY A 35 2.98 -13.07 3.55
CA GLY A 35 3.31 -13.24 4.97
C GLY A 35 4.81 -13.42 5.21
N ARG A 36 5.51 -14.20 4.37
CA ARG A 36 6.99 -14.33 4.46
C ARG A 36 7.71 -13.03 4.14
N LEU A 37 7.21 -12.22 3.20
CA LEU A 37 7.76 -10.89 2.90
C LEU A 37 7.58 -9.96 4.09
N VAL A 38 6.38 -9.91 4.67
CA VAL A 38 6.07 -9.10 5.86
C VAL A 38 6.95 -9.49 7.06
N ASP A 39 7.13 -10.78 7.33
CA ASP A 39 8.04 -11.24 8.38
C ASP A 39 9.50 -10.86 8.09
N THR A 40 9.91 -10.97 6.82
CA THR A 40 11.24 -10.55 6.36
C THR A 40 11.48 -9.04 6.53
N ALA A 41 10.44 -8.22 6.41
CA ALA A 41 10.47 -6.78 6.68
C ALA A 41 10.44 -6.45 8.18
N GLY A 42 10.28 -7.46 9.06
CA GLY A 42 10.29 -7.30 10.52
C GLY A 42 8.91 -7.08 11.15
N ALA A 43 7.84 -7.07 10.35
CA ALA A 43 6.47 -6.97 10.82
C ALA A 43 5.90 -8.35 11.24
N GLU A 44 4.79 -8.34 11.99
CA GLU A 44 4.07 -9.54 12.43
C GLU A 44 2.70 -9.59 11.74
N THR A 45 2.36 -10.71 11.11
CA THR A 45 1.03 -10.88 10.51
C THR A 45 0.00 -11.21 11.59
N VAL A 46 -1.01 -10.36 11.75
CA VAL A 46 -2.07 -10.48 12.78
C VAL A 46 -3.46 -10.77 12.19
N GLY A 47 -3.59 -10.78 10.87
CA GLY A 47 -4.85 -11.08 10.19
C GLY A 47 -4.68 -11.21 8.68
N ARG A 48 -5.69 -11.79 8.03
CA ARG A 48 -5.80 -11.88 6.58
C ARG A 48 -7.23 -11.56 6.15
N LEU A 49 -7.39 -10.87 5.02
CA LEU A 49 -8.69 -10.57 4.43
C LEU A 49 -8.62 -10.74 2.92
N THR A 50 -9.63 -11.39 2.32
CA THR A 50 -9.64 -11.65 0.88
C THR A 50 -10.96 -11.28 0.22
N GLN A 51 -10.87 -10.90 -1.06
CA GLN A 51 -12.04 -10.65 -1.90
C GLN A 51 -11.76 -10.96 -3.37
N GLN A 52 -12.39 -11.98 -3.94
CA GLN A 52 -12.36 -12.11 -5.40
C GLN A 52 -13.25 -11.02 -6.05
N VAL A 53 -12.64 -10.08 -6.77
CA VAL A 53 -13.35 -8.93 -7.34
C VAL A 53 -13.78 -9.22 -8.78
N ALA A 54 -15.04 -8.94 -9.10
CA ALA A 54 -15.52 -8.96 -10.49
C ALA A 54 -15.05 -7.71 -11.26
N SER A 55 -15.05 -6.57 -10.57
CA SER A 55 -14.48 -5.30 -11.01
C SER A 55 -13.80 -4.61 -9.83
N VAL A 56 -12.68 -3.93 -10.10
CA VAL A 56 -11.91 -3.23 -9.07
C VAL A 56 -12.62 -1.93 -8.68
N ASN A 57 -12.68 -1.61 -7.39
CA ASN A 57 -13.07 -0.27 -6.95
C ASN A 57 -11.93 0.70 -7.27
N ALA A 58 -12.21 1.75 -8.04
CA ALA A 58 -11.21 2.75 -8.43
C ALA A 58 -10.64 3.52 -7.23
N ALA A 59 -11.39 3.62 -6.12
CA ALA A 59 -10.98 4.33 -4.92
C ALA A 59 -10.31 3.42 -3.88
N THR A 60 -10.63 2.13 -3.79
CA THR A 60 -10.12 1.29 -2.67
C THR A 60 -9.72 -0.12 -3.06
N LEU A 61 -9.77 -0.47 -4.35
CA LEU A 61 -9.59 -1.84 -4.90
C LEU A 61 -10.71 -2.82 -4.49
N ILE A 62 -11.05 -2.87 -3.21
CA ILE A 62 -12.12 -3.68 -2.61
C ILE A 62 -13.46 -2.94 -2.49
N GLY A 63 -14.55 -3.69 -2.30
CA GLY A 63 -15.88 -3.11 -2.08
C GLY A 63 -16.04 -2.47 -0.70
N GLU A 64 -17.03 -1.57 -0.54
CA GLU A 64 -17.30 -0.86 0.72
C GLU A 64 -17.51 -1.80 1.91
N GLY A 65 -18.32 -2.85 1.77
CA GLY A 65 -18.54 -3.82 2.85
C GLY A 65 -17.25 -4.52 3.30
N LYS A 66 -16.32 -4.79 2.37
CA LYS A 66 -15.01 -5.37 2.70
C LYS A 66 -14.06 -4.34 3.30
N LEU A 67 -14.17 -3.08 2.92
CA LEU A 67 -13.43 -1.99 3.54
C LEU A 67 -13.85 -1.80 5.01
N GLU A 68 -15.15 -1.86 5.31
CA GLU A 68 -15.65 -1.80 6.69
C GLU A 68 -15.20 -3.02 7.52
N GLU A 69 -15.23 -4.21 6.93
CA GLU A 69 -14.71 -5.43 7.56
C GLU A 69 -13.21 -5.29 7.88
N LEU A 70 -12.43 -4.77 6.93
CA LEU A 70 -11.01 -4.50 7.11
C LEU A 70 -10.75 -3.47 8.22
N ALA A 71 -11.55 -2.39 8.28
CA ALA A 71 -11.43 -1.38 9.32
C ALA A 71 -11.70 -1.97 10.73
N LYS A 72 -12.72 -2.81 10.86
CA LYS A 72 -13.01 -3.54 12.11
C LYS A 72 -11.86 -4.48 12.48
N LEU A 73 -11.34 -5.23 11.52
CA LEU A 73 -10.22 -6.13 11.74
C LEU A 73 -8.97 -5.37 12.18
N CYS A 74 -8.68 -4.19 11.59
CA CYS A 74 -7.59 -3.32 12.03
C CYS A 74 -7.75 -2.92 13.50
N HIS A 75 -8.96 -2.55 13.92
CA HIS A 75 -9.24 -2.14 15.29
C HIS A 75 -9.10 -3.31 16.28
N GLU A 76 -9.74 -4.45 15.98
CA GLU A 76 -9.75 -5.65 16.83
C GLU A 76 -8.35 -6.21 17.03
N THR A 77 -7.57 -6.26 15.94
CA THR A 77 -6.19 -6.78 15.96
C THR A 77 -5.16 -5.71 16.26
N ARG A 78 -5.56 -4.46 16.51
CA ARG A 78 -4.65 -3.31 16.70
C ARG A 78 -3.55 -3.28 15.62
N ALA A 79 -3.92 -3.56 14.38
CA ALA A 79 -3.00 -3.51 13.26
C ALA A 79 -2.51 -2.07 13.06
N THR A 80 -1.24 -1.93 12.72
CA THR A 80 -0.60 -0.64 12.38
C THR A 80 -0.29 -0.54 10.89
N LEU A 81 -0.34 -1.67 10.19
CA LEU A 81 -0.03 -1.82 8.79
C LEU A 81 -1.07 -2.70 8.10
N VAL A 82 -1.45 -2.33 6.88
CA VAL A 82 -2.20 -3.19 5.96
C VAL A 82 -1.37 -3.38 4.70
N VAL A 83 -1.17 -4.63 4.30
CA VAL A 83 -0.36 -4.98 3.12
C VAL A 83 -1.24 -5.63 2.08
N PHE A 84 -1.36 -4.98 0.92
CA PHE A 84 -2.06 -5.51 -0.24
C PHE A 84 -1.13 -6.34 -1.10
N ASP A 85 -1.61 -7.50 -1.56
CA ASP A 85 -0.90 -8.35 -2.49
C ASP A 85 -0.81 -7.71 -3.89
N GLU A 86 -1.89 -7.06 -4.31
CA GLU A 86 -1.97 -6.33 -5.57
C GLU A 86 -1.36 -4.93 -5.46
N GLU A 87 -0.77 -4.45 -6.56
CA GLU A 87 -0.31 -3.07 -6.66
C GLU A 87 -1.49 -2.09 -6.54
N LEU A 88 -1.31 -1.10 -5.68
CA LEU A 88 -2.30 -0.05 -5.46
C LEU A 88 -1.99 1.16 -6.31
N THR A 89 -3.00 1.69 -6.99
CA THR A 89 -2.88 3.03 -7.57
C THR A 89 -2.72 4.08 -6.47
N PRO A 90 -2.16 5.28 -6.77
CA PRO A 90 -1.95 6.32 -5.76
C PRO A 90 -3.26 6.73 -5.05
N VAL A 91 -4.36 6.80 -5.80
CA VAL A 91 -5.69 7.12 -5.26
C VAL A 91 -6.22 6.02 -4.35
N GLN A 92 -5.94 4.76 -4.68
CA GLN A 92 -6.31 3.62 -3.84
C GLN A 92 -5.58 3.64 -2.51
N GLY A 93 -4.25 3.77 -2.53
CA GLY A 93 -3.45 3.87 -1.31
C GLY A 93 -3.94 5.01 -0.41
N GLN A 94 -4.09 6.22 -0.95
CA GLN A 94 -4.56 7.38 -0.18
C GLN A 94 -5.95 7.15 0.43
N SER A 95 -6.91 6.69 -0.37
CA SER A 95 -8.28 6.48 0.13
C SER A 95 -8.31 5.40 1.22
N LEU A 96 -7.54 4.33 1.06
CA LEU A 96 -7.42 3.26 2.06
C LEU A 96 -6.83 3.80 3.36
N GLU A 97 -5.74 4.57 3.33
CA GLU A 97 -5.16 5.19 4.52
C GLU A 97 -6.14 6.14 5.21
N GLU A 98 -6.87 6.96 4.44
CA GLU A 98 -7.86 7.89 4.97
C GLU A 98 -9.02 7.17 5.69
N HIS A 99 -9.48 6.04 5.15
CA HIS A 99 -10.57 5.25 5.73
C HIS A 99 -10.10 4.39 6.91
N LEU A 100 -8.96 3.72 6.78
CA LEU A 100 -8.46 2.75 7.76
C LEU A 100 -7.69 3.39 8.91
N ARG A 101 -7.15 4.61 8.72
CA ARG A 101 -6.32 5.34 9.70
C ARG A 101 -5.06 4.57 10.14
N VAL A 102 -4.58 3.67 9.29
CA VAL A 102 -3.35 2.89 9.45
C VAL A 102 -2.54 3.00 8.16
N ARG A 103 -1.24 2.72 8.24
CA ARG A 103 -0.37 2.72 7.06
C ARG A 103 -0.81 1.63 6.08
N VAL A 104 -0.80 1.94 4.79
CA VAL A 104 -1.12 0.97 3.74
C VAL A 104 0.06 0.84 2.79
N MET A 105 0.49 -0.39 2.56
CA MET A 105 1.54 -0.72 1.60
C MET A 105 1.02 -1.75 0.59
N ASP A 106 1.56 -1.74 -0.62
CA ASP A 106 1.42 -2.85 -1.56
C ASP A 106 2.67 -3.75 -1.57
N ARG A 107 2.55 -4.90 -2.23
CA ARG A 107 3.64 -5.88 -2.36
C ARG A 107 4.93 -5.26 -2.90
N ALA A 108 4.84 -4.36 -3.88
CA ALA A 108 6.02 -3.70 -4.44
C ALA A 108 6.72 -2.81 -3.41
N GLU A 109 5.97 -2.06 -2.60
CA GLU A 109 6.55 -1.24 -1.52
C GLU A 109 7.27 -2.08 -0.46
N ILE A 110 6.69 -3.21 -0.04
CA ILE A 110 7.32 -4.14 0.92
C ILE A 110 8.63 -4.69 0.36
N ILE A 111 8.63 -5.11 -0.91
CA ILE A 111 9.84 -5.63 -1.56
C ILE A 111 10.95 -4.57 -1.61
N LEU A 112 10.59 -3.32 -1.96
CA LEU A 112 11.54 -2.21 -1.98
C LEU A 112 12.10 -1.89 -0.59
N ASP A 113 11.28 -1.95 0.45
CA ASP A 113 11.70 -1.72 1.84
C ASP A 113 12.68 -2.80 2.34
N ILE A 114 12.40 -4.08 2.01
CA ILE A 114 13.30 -5.20 2.28
C ILE A 114 14.65 -4.98 1.58
N PHE A 115 14.63 -4.59 0.30
CA PHE A 115 15.86 -4.33 -0.43
C PHE A 115 16.64 -3.14 0.12
N ALA A 116 15.97 -2.07 0.53
CA ALA A 116 16.61 -0.90 1.14
C ALA A 116 17.34 -1.28 2.44
N THR A 117 16.72 -2.12 3.26
CA THR A 117 17.31 -2.64 4.51
C THR A 117 18.51 -3.56 4.26
N ARG A 118 18.51 -4.30 3.13
CA ARG A 118 19.54 -5.30 2.81
C ARG A 118 20.68 -4.77 1.94
N ALA A 119 20.52 -3.65 1.24
CA ALA A 119 21.52 -3.13 0.32
C ALA A 119 22.81 -2.68 1.06
N ARG A 120 23.91 -3.42 0.86
CA ARG A 120 25.20 -3.14 1.52
C ARG A 120 26.21 -2.41 0.63
N SER A 121 26.30 -2.79 -0.65
CA SER A 121 27.22 -2.15 -1.59
C SER A 121 26.68 -0.81 -2.10
N HIS A 122 27.59 0.05 -2.57
CA HIS A 122 27.21 1.34 -3.15
C HIS A 122 26.30 1.17 -4.38
N GLU A 123 26.65 0.24 -5.27
CA GLU A 123 25.86 -0.08 -6.45
C GLU A 123 24.46 -0.61 -6.09
N ALA A 124 24.34 -1.52 -5.12
CA ALA A 124 23.04 -2.03 -4.69
C ALA A 124 22.17 -0.91 -4.09
N LYS A 125 22.75 -0.01 -3.30
CA LYS A 125 22.02 1.13 -2.74
C LYS A 125 21.49 2.04 -3.84
N LEU A 126 22.31 2.36 -4.85
CA LEU A 126 21.88 3.17 -5.99
C LEU A 126 20.74 2.52 -6.79
N GLN A 127 20.79 1.21 -7.02
CA GLN A 127 19.73 0.50 -7.72
C GLN A 127 18.42 0.50 -6.94
N VAL A 128 18.48 0.29 -5.62
CA VAL A 128 17.29 0.37 -4.77
C VAL A 128 16.72 1.78 -4.73
N GLU A 129 17.57 2.80 -4.60
CA GLU A 129 17.15 4.20 -4.60
C GLU A 129 16.50 4.58 -5.94
N LEU A 130 17.08 4.15 -7.06
CA LEU A 130 16.48 4.34 -8.38
C LEU A 130 15.10 3.66 -8.47
N ALA A 131 14.97 2.42 -8.00
CA ALA A 131 13.70 1.70 -8.01
C ALA A 131 12.65 2.39 -7.12
N GLN A 132 13.04 2.89 -5.95
CA GLN A 132 12.18 3.69 -5.07
C GLN A 132 11.73 4.98 -5.75
N LEU A 133 12.63 5.70 -6.42
CA LEU A 133 12.29 6.91 -7.17
C LEU A 133 11.32 6.61 -8.31
N GLN A 134 11.53 5.52 -9.06
CA GLN A 134 10.64 5.09 -10.14
C GLN A 134 9.25 4.70 -9.62
N TYR A 135 9.17 4.05 -8.45
CA TYR A 135 7.91 3.72 -7.79
C TYR A 135 7.18 4.95 -7.26
N LEU A 136 7.91 5.92 -6.70
CA LEU A 136 7.35 7.15 -6.12
C LEU A 136 6.92 8.17 -7.18
N LEU A 137 7.64 8.28 -8.30
CA LEU A 137 7.38 9.28 -9.36
C LEU A 137 5.90 9.33 -9.84
N PRO A 138 5.25 8.22 -10.24
CA PRO A 138 3.84 8.25 -10.66
C PRO A 138 2.87 8.54 -9.50
N ARG A 139 3.27 8.28 -8.25
CA ARG A 139 2.48 8.55 -7.04
C ARG A 139 2.51 10.03 -6.67
N LEU A 140 3.67 10.67 -6.77
CA LEU A 140 3.87 12.10 -6.47
C LEU A 140 3.23 13.03 -7.52
N THR A 141 3.35 12.69 -8.81
CA THR A 141 2.80 13.52 -9.89
C THR A 141 1.27 13.63 -9.83
N ARG A 142 0.56 12.56 -9.45
CA ARG A 142 -0.90 12.63 -9.26
C ARG A 142 -1.29 13.45 -8.02
N MET A 143 -0.54 13.36 -6.92
CA MET A 143 -0.76 14.19 -5.74
C MET A 143 -0.63 15.69 -6.08
N TRP A 144 0.33 16.06 -6.94
CA TRP A 144 0.47 17.44 -7.44
C TRP A 144 -0.75 17.93 -8.20
N THR A 145 -1.39 17.09 -9.03
CA THR A 145 -2.62 17.49 -9.75
C THR A 145 -3.81 17.75 -8.83
N HIS A 146 -3.88 17.07 -7.69
CA HIS A 146 -4.89 17.33 -6.65
C HIS A 146 -4.59 18.62 -5.87
N LEU A 147 -3.32 18.87 -5.53
CA LEU A 147 -2.88 20.12 -4.89
C LEU A 147 -3.06 21.34 -5.80
N SER A 148 -2.80 21.20 -7.10
CA SER A 148 -2.99 22.30 -8.06
C SER A 148 -4.46 22.66 -8.27
N ARG A 149 -5.37 21.68 -8.24
CA ARG A 149 -6.83 21.93 -8.27
C ARG A 149 -7.32 22.61 -6.99
N THR A 150 -6.73 22.29 -5.84
CA THR A 150 -7.06 22.94 -4.57
C THR A 150 -6.59 24.40 -4.52
N ARG A 151 -5.45 24.74 -5.16
CA ARG A 151 -5.02 26.14 -5.38
C ARG A 151 -5.79 26.86 -6.48
N GLY A 152 -6.36 26.14 -7.44
CA GLY A 152 -7.03 26.71 -8.62
C GLY A 152 -8.45 27.26 -8.39
N GLY A 153 -9.00 27.13 -7.17
CA GLY A 153 -10.34 27.61 -6.82
C GLY A 153 -10.45 29.10 -6.49
N ILE A 154 -9.33 29.81 -6.35
CA ILE A 154 -9.32 31.27 -6.10
C ILE A 154 -8.77 31.98 -7.33
N GLY A 155 -9.67 32.33 -8.25
CA GLY A 155 -9.57 33.48 -9.15
C GLY A 155 -8.21 33.85 -9.73
N LEU A 156 -7.62 33.00 -10.57
CA LEU A 156 -6.56 33.41 -11.50
C LEU A 156 -7.03 33.23 -12.94
N ARG A 157 -8.05 34.00 -13.33
CA ARG A 157 -8.13 34.51 -14.71
C ARG A 157 -7.31 35.79 -14.75
N GLY A 158 -6.04 35.68 -15.12
CA GLY A 158 -5.28 36.84 -15.56
C GLY A 158 -5.83 37.32 -16.91
N PRO A 159 -5.95 38.63 -17.15
CA PRO A 159 -6.32 39.16 -18.45
C PRO A 159 -5.10 39.10 -19.39
N GLY A 160 -5.29 38.58 -20.61
CA GLY A 160 -4.27 38.50 -21.67
C GLY A 160 -3.37 37.25 -21.54
N GLU A 161 -2.92 36.60 -22.61
CA GLU A 161 -2.83 36.95 -24.03
C GLU A 161 -2.97 35.67 -24.88
N THR A 162 -3.00 35.87 -26.21
CA THR A 162 -2.92 34.90 -27.32
C THR A 162 -2.17 33.59 -27.06
#